data_AF-A0A496WLF5-F1
#
_entry.id   AF-A0A496WLF5-F1
#
_cell.length_a   1.000
_cell.length_b   1.000
_cell.length_c   1.000
_cell.angle_alpha   90.00
_cell.angle_beta   90.00
_cell.angle_gamma   90.00
#
_symmetry.space_group_name_H-M   'P 1'
#
loop_
_entity.id
_entity.type
_entity.pdbx_description
1 polymer ?
#
loop_
_entity_poly.entity_id
_entity_poly.type
_entity_poly.pdbx_seq_one_letter_code
_entity_poly.pdbx_strand_id
1 'polypeptide(L)'
;MRYQIDQIVLDTDRFELTRDGKLLHAEPKVIELIVLLVENRERMVPREEILRTVWHDRVVSESALSSCVKEARKLFDDDGRKQYFIRTIHKKGFRFVAAINSTSGKEPHAPMQVEPDARRNQSKPSIAVLPFSNSSGDPEQDSFCDGVT
;
A
#
# COMPACT_ATOMS: atom_id res chain seq x y z
N MET A 1 5.48 10.45 -2.53
CA MET A 1 4.05 10.18 -2.76
C MET A 1 3.33 10.20 -1.41
N ARG A 2 2.01 10.44 -1.39
CA ARG A 2 1.20 10.39 -0.16
C ARG A 2 0.24 9.22 -0.17
N TYR A 3 0.22 8.48 0.94
CA TYR A 3 -0.67 7.36 1.19
C TYR A 3 -1.58 7.68 2.37
N GLN A 4 -2.89 7.61 2.15
CA GLN A 4 -3.87 7.75 3.23
C GLN A 4 -4.27 6.36 3.72
N ILE A 5 -4.01 6.09 4.99
CA ILE A 5 -4.22 4.82 5.69
C ILE A 5 -5.15 5.14 6.87
N ASP A 6 -6.43 4.89 6.72
CA ASP A 6 -7.45 5.28 7.72
C ASP A 6 -7.35 6.79 8.04
N GLN A 7 -7.14 7.18 9.31
CA GLN A 7 -6.91 8.58 9.74
C GLN A 7 -5.44 9.05 9.66
N ILE A 8 -4.54 8.22 9.13
CA ILE A 8 -3.11 8.50 9.07
C ILE A 8 -2.69 8.77 7.62
N VAL A 9 -1.90 9.81 7.41
CA VAL A 9 -1.30 10.13 6.12
C VAL A 9 0.21 9.94 6.22
N LEU A 10 0.73 9.04 5.38
CA LEU A 10 2.15 8.80 5.19
C LEU A 10 2.63 9.60 3.97
N ASP A 11 3.60 10.50 4.17
CA ASP A 11 4.29 11.21 3.11
C ASP A 11 5.69 10.60 2.91
N THR A 12 5.90 9.91 1.79
CA THR A 12 7.16 9.22 1.51
C THR A 12 8.26 10.14 1.01
N ASP A 13 7.94 11.33 0.50
CA ASP A 13 8.94 12.32 0.10
C ASP A 13 9.53 13.01 1.33
N ARG A 14 8.68 13.28 2.32
CA ARG A 14 9.08 13.97 3.56
C ARG A 14 9.52 13.02 4.68
N PHE A 15 9.29 11.72 4.54
CA PHE A 15 9.44 10.74 5.63
C PHE A 15 8.70 11.20 6.89
N GLU A 16 7.41 11.49 6.73
CA GLU A 16 6.56 12.00 7.81
C GLU A 16 5.26 11.20 7.89
N LEU A 17 4.81 10.92 9.12
CA LEU A 17 3.47 10.42 9.37
C LEU A 17 2.67 11.51 10.07
N THR A 18 1.46 11.75 9.60
CA THR A 18 0.52 12.68 10.23
C THR A 18 -0.77 11.94 10.56
N ARG A 19 -1.38 12.23 11.70
CA ARG A 19 -2.68 11.71 12.12
C ARG A 19 -3.58 12.89 12.46
N ASP A 20 -4.72 12.98 11.78
CA ASP A 20 -5.64 14.12 11.93
C ASP A 20 -4.91 15.49 11.78
N GLY A 21 -3.94 15.56 10.86
CA GLY A 21 -3.11 16.75 10.61
C GLY A 21 -1.99 17.02 11.64
N LYS A 22 -1.83 16.19 12.68
CA LYS A 22 -0.74 16.29 13.65
C LYS A 22 0.42 15.38 13.26
N LEU A 23 1.64 15.89 13.29
CA LEU A 23 2.84 15.09 13.03
C LEU A 23 3.03 14.05 14.15
N LEU A 24 3.15 12.78 13.76
CA LEU A 24 3.51 11.69 14.65
C LEU A 24 5.04 11.61 14.73
N HIS A 25 5.57 11.64 15.95
CA HIS A 25 6.99 11.45 16.17
C HIS A 25 7.34 9.97 15.98
N ALA A 26 8.16 9.66 14.98
CA ALA A 26 8.60 8.32 14.67
C ALA A 26 10.08 8.35 14.27
N GLU A 27 10.81 7.29 14.63
CA GLU A 27 12.20 7.14 14.16
C GLU A 27 12.22 6.95 12.63
N PRO A 28 13.22 7.49 11.91
CA PRO A 28 13.31 7.36 10.45
C PRO A 28 13.21 5.92 9.96
N LYS A 29 13.82 4.98 10.69
CA LYS A 29 13.76 3.54 10.38
C LYS A 29 12.37 2.94 10.48
N VAL A 30 11.55 3.43 11.42
CA VAL A 30 10.17 2.99 11.57
C VAL A 30 9.36 3.46 10.37
N ILE A 31 9.59 4.69 9.92
CA ILE A 31 8.94 5.26 8.72
C ILE A 31 9.36 4.46 7.48
N GLU A 32 10.65 4.20 7.32
CA GLU A 32 11.19 3.41 6.20
C GLU A 32 10.60 1.99 6.15
N LEU A 33 10.46 1.33 7.30
CA LEU A 33 9.77 0.04 7.41
C LEU A 33 8.31 0.14 6.94
N ILE A 34 7.59 1.18 7.35
CA ILE A 34 6.18 1.38 6.96
C ILE A 34 6.08 1.62 5.46
N VAL A 35 6.94 2.47 4.90
CA VAL A 35 7.01 2.73 3.45
C VAL A 35 7.21 1.42 2.69
N LEU A 36 8.21 0.62 3.07
CA LEU A 36 8.49 -0.66 2.43
C LEU A 36 7.27 -1.60 2.44
N LEU A 37 6.57 -1.68 3.58
CA LEU A 37 5.39 -2.52 3.74
C LEU A 37 4.19 -2.00 2.93
N VAL A 38 4.01 -0.68 2.85
CA VAL A 38 2.94 -0.01 2.09
C VAL A 38 3.15 -0.18 0.59
N GLU A 39 4.36 0.02 0.10
CA GLU A 39 4.71 -0.18 -1.31
C GLU A 39 4.54 -1.64 -1.74
N ASN A 40 4.74 -2.59 -0.82
CA ASN A 40 4.59 -4.02 -1.06
C ASN A 40 3.29 -4.60 -0.48
N ARG A 41 2.24 -3.80 -0.27
CA ARG A 41 0.97 -4.21 0.37
C ARG A 41 0.32 -5.48 -0.23
N GLU A 42 0.56 -5.72 -1.51
CA GLU A 42 -0.01 -6.84 -2.26
C GLU A 42 0.61 -8.19 -1.90
N ARG A 43 1.82 -8.19 -1.34
CA ARG A 43 2.54 -9.41 -0.97
C ARG A 43 3.03 -9.36 0.47
N MET A 44 3.48 -10.51 0.95
CA MET A 44 4.26 -10.58 2.19
C MET A 44 5.69 -10.14 1.91
N VAL A 45 6.22 -9.26 2.75
CA VAL A 45 7.64 -8.90 2.76
C VAL A 45 8.38 -9.82 3.74
N PRO A 46 9.33 -10.63 3.27
CA PRO A 46 10.10 -11.53 4.13
C PRO A 46 11.04 -10.74 5.04
N ARG A 47 11.35 -11.31 6.21
CA ARG A 47 12.20 -10.65 7.22
C ARG A 47 13.55 -10.23 6.66
N GLU A 48 14.18 -11.10 5.87
CA GLU A 48 15.48 -10.83 5.27
C GLU A 48 15.44 -9.64 4.31
N GLU A 49 14.35 -9.48 3.56
CA GLU A 49 14.19 -8.34 2.67
C GLU A 49 14.00 -7.04 3.47
N ILE A 50 13.21 -7.08 4.55
CA ILE A 50 13.06 -5.94 5.45
C ILE A 50 14.42 -5.54 6.05
N LEU A 51 15.20 -6.52 6.51
CA LEU A 51 16.51 -6.28 7.08
C LEU A 51 17.46 -5.68 6.04
N ARG A 52 17.50 -6.24 4.82
CA ARG A 52 18.34 -5.71 3.75
C ARG A 52 17.96 -4.30 3.33
N THR A 53 16.67 -4.01 3.17
CA THR A 53 16.22 -2.69 2.71
C THR A 53 16.34 -1.65 3.81
N VAL A 54 15.77 -1.88 4.99
CA VAL A 54 15.71 -0.87 6.08
C VAL A 54 17.06 -0.70 6.77
N TRP A 55 17.87 -1.76 6.88
CA TRP A 55 19.18 -1.69 7.52
C TRP A 55 20.36 -1.72 6.52
N HIS A 56 20.11 -1.68 5.21
CA HIS A 56 21.13 -1.58 4.17
C HIS A 56 22.21 -2.67 4.32
N ASP A 57 21.77 -3.92 4.41
CA ASP A 57 22.60 -5.12 4.61
C ASP A 57 23.37 -5.18 5.96
N ARG A 58 23.10 -4.26 6.91
CA ARG A 58 23.70 -4.36 8.25
C ARG A 58 23.13 -5.55 9.01
N VAL A 59 24.02 -6.31 9.65
CA VAL A 59 23.66 -7.40 10.56
C VAL A 59 23.01 -6.80 11.80
N VAL A 60 21.70 -7.01 11.94
CA VAL A 60 20.94 -6.64 13.15
C VAL A 60 20.15 -7.82 13.69
N SER A 61 19.98 -7.83 15.00
CA SER A 61 19.24 -8.89 15.70
C SER A 61 17.75 -8.86 15.38
N GLU A 62 17.09 -10.02 15.44
CA GLU A 62 15.63 -10.12 15.29
C GLU A 62 14.88 -9.27 16.33
N SER A 63 15.49 -9.01 17.49
CA SER A 63 14.97 -8.10 18.51
C SER A 63 14.85 -6.66 18.00
N ALA A 64 15.79 -6.17 17.20
CA ALA A 64 15.74 -4.82 16.63
C ALA A 64 14.59 -4.69 15.63
N LEU A 65 14.45 -5.68 14.73
CA LEU A 65 13.30 -5.74 13.81
C LEU A 65 11.97 -5.79 14.58
N SER A 66 11.91 -6.63 15.62
CA SER A 66 10.71 -6.75 16.46
C SER A 66 10.35 -5.44 17.17
N SER A 67 11.34 -4.69 17.64
CA SER A 67 11.14 -3.36 18.24
C SER A 67 10.64 -2.35 17.21
N CYS A 68 11.26 -2.27 16.02
CA CYS A 68 10.78 -1.38 14.96
C CYS A 68 9.34 -1.71 14.53
N VAL A 69 8.98 -2.98 14.41
CA VAL A 69 7.59 -3.39 14.11
C VAL A 69 6.64 -3.01 15.24
N LYS A 70 7.06 -3.10 16.51
CA LYS A 70 6.24 -2.65 17.65
C LYS A 70 6.00 -1.15 17.62
N GLU A 71 7.03 -0.35 17.37
CA GLU A 71 6.88 1.10 17.23
C GLU A 71 6.01 1.46 16.02
N ALA A 72 6.18 0.79 14.88
CA ALA A 72 5.32 0.95 13.72
C ALA A 72 3.84 0.69 14.08
N ARG A 73 3.56 -0.41 14.79
CA ARG A 73 2.21 -0.74 15.26
C ARG A 73 1.62 0.31 16.19
N LYS A 74 2.39 0.83 17.14
CA LYS A 74 1.94 1.90 18.05
C LYS A 74 1.49 3.15 17.29
N LEU A 75 2.19 3.52 16.22
CA LEU A 75 1.81 4.68 15.40
C LEU A 75 0.42 4.52 14.77
N PHE A 76 0.05 3.29 14.40
CA PHE A 76 -1.26 2.95 13.84
C PHE A 76 -2.32 2.62 14.89
N ASP A 77 -2.03 2.73 16.20
CA ASP A 77 -2.88 2.17 17.27
C ASP A 77 -3.17 0.67 17.08
N ASP A 78 -2.24 -0.04 16.43
CA ASP A 78 -2.30 -1.47 16.18
C ASP A 78 -1.53 -2.23 17.26
N ASP A 79 -1.88 -3.50 17.42
CA ASP A 79 -1.25 -4.40 18.37
C ASP A 79 -1.04 -5.78 17.76
N GLY A 80 -0.16 -6.56 18.37
CA GLY A 80 0.06 -7.95 17.96
C GLY A 80 -1.18 -8.85 18.03
N ARG A 81 -2.25 -8.42 18.72
CA ARG A 81 -3.55 -9.11 18.79
C ARG A 81 -4.56 -8.61 17.75
N LYS A 82 -4.62 -7.29 17.51
CA LYS A 82 -5.54 -6.66 16.56
C LYS A 82 -5.09 -6.90 15.11
N GLN A 83 -3.80 -6.69 14.84
CA GLN A 83 -3.14 -6.84 13.52
C GLN A 83 -3.96 -6.25 12.35
N TYR A 84 -4.61 -5.11 12.58
CA TYR A 84 -5.45 -4.47 11.56
C TYR A 84 -4.63 -3.78 10.46
N PHE A 85 -3.39 -3.42 10.75
CA PHE A 85 -2.51 -2.74 9.80
C PHE A 85 -1.35 -3.62 9.38
N ILE A 86 -0.64 -4.20 10.36
CA ILE A 86 0.55 -5.02 10.10
C ILE A 86 0.30 -6.44 10.58
N ARG A 87 0.04 -7.34 9.63
CA ARG A 87 -0.14 -8.77 9.89
C ARG A 87 1.20 -9.48 9.97
N THR A 88 1.41 -10.26 11.03
CA THR A 88 2.60 -11.10 11.16
C THR A 88 2.36 -12.47 10.55
N ILE A 89 3.25 -12.89 9.65
CA ILE A 89 3.29 -14.26 9.14
C ILE A 89 4.43 -14.99 9.85
N HIS A 90 4.07 -15.88 10.77
CA HIS A 90 5.02 -16.59 11.62
C HIS A 90 6.14 -17.24 10.79
N LYS A 91 7.38 -17.02 11.24
CA LYS A 91 8.63 -17.49 10.61
C LYS A 91 8.90 -17.02 9.17
N LYS A 92 8.03 -16.23 8.55
CA LYS A 92 8.21 -15.77 7.17
C LYS A 92 8.43 -14.26 7.05
N GLY A 93 7.57 -13.44 7.65
CA GLY A 93 7.64 -12.00 7.45
C GLY A 93 6.40 -11.24 7.90
N PHE A 94 6.17 -10.10 7.25
CA PHE A 94 5.10 -9.17 7.58
C PHE A 94 4.35 -8.76 6.32
N ARG A 95 3.07 -8.45 6.46
CA ARG A 95 2.23 -7.94 5.38
C ARG A 95 1.43 -6.75 5.86
N PHE A 96 1.37 -5.72 5.03
CA PHE A 96 0.46 -4.60 5.23
C PHE A 96 -0.93 -4.97 4.73
N VAL A 97 -1.95 -4.87 5.58
CA VAL A 97 -3.32 -5.32 5.27
C VAL A 97 -4.36 -4.20 5.36
N ALA A 98 -4.00 -3.03 5.89
CA ALA A 98 -4.93 -1.91 5.94
C ALA A 98 -5.23 -1.35 4.55
N ALA A 99 -6.46 -0.86 4.36
CA ALA A 99 -6.86 -0.18 3.14
C ALA A 99 -6.07 1.13 3.00
N ILE A 100 -5.54 1.37 1.79
CA ILE A 100 -4.78 2.57 1.47
C ILE A 100 -5.43 3.27 0.29
N ASN A 101 -5.81 4.53 0.51
CA ASN A 101 -6.23 5.44 -0.54
C ASN A 101 -5.01 6.22 -1.01
N SER A 102 -4.55 5.92 -2.22
CA SER A 102 -3.47 6.66 -2.87
C SER A 102 -4.07 7.96 -3.43
N THR A 103 -3.69 9.12 -2.89
CA THR A 103 -4.15 10.43 -3.40
C THR A 103 -3.38 10.90 -4.64
N SER A 104 -2.50 10.07 -5.19
CA SER A 104 -1.78 10.35 -6.42
C SER A 104 -2.33 9.43 -7.50
N GLY A 105 -2.70 10.00 -8.66
CA GLY A 105 -3.38 9.34 -9.79
C GLY A 105 -2.56 8.23 -10.45
N LYS A 106 -2.31 7.16 -9.70
CA LYS A 106 -1.85 5.87 -10.20
C LYS A 106 -2.82 4.86 -9.62
N GLU A 107 -3.62 4.29 -10.51
CA GLU A 107 -4.75 3.41 -10.22
C GLU A 107 -4.41 2.40 -9.11
N PRO A 108 -5.31 2.21 -8.12
CA PRO A 108 -5.12 1.19 -7.10
C PRO A 108 -5.17 -0.19 -7.76
N HIS A 109 -4.02 -0.86 -7.85
CA HIS A 109 -4.00 -2.29 -8.14
C HIS A 109 -4.79 -2.99 -7.04
N ALA A 110 -5.92 -3.57 -7.45
CA ALA A 110 -6.82 -4.33 -6.62
C ALA A 110 -6.13 -5.65 -6.22
N PRO A 111 -6.29 -6.12 -4.98
CA PRO A 111 -5.70 -7.39 -4.57
C PRO A 111 -6.30 -8.53 -5.40
N MET A 112 -5.48 -9.09 -6.30
CA MET A 112 -5.81 -10.31 -7.03
C MET A 112 -5.80 -11.49 -6.04
N GLN A 113 -6.97 -11.84 -5.52
CA GLN A 113 -7.19 -13.08 -4.80
C GLN A 113 -7.07 -14.23 -5.80
N VAL A 114 -5.95 -14.96 -5.76
CA VAL A 114 -5.83 -16.28 -6.38
C VAL A 114 -6.43 -17.32 -5.44
N GLU A 115 -7.70 -17.66 -5.66
CA GLU A 115 -8.33 -18.86 -5.11
C GLU A 115 -8.68 -19.80 -6.28
N PRO A 116 -8.23 -21.08 -6.26
CA PRO A 116 -8.60 -22.03 -7.29
C PRO A 116 -9.98 -22.65 -6.99
N ASP A 117 -10.89 -22.48 -7.94
CA ASP A 117 -12.02 -23.32 -8.35
C ASP A 117 -12.94 -23.95 -7.28
N ALA A 118 -14.19 -23.44 -7.17
CA ALA A 118 -15.40 -24.22 -7.44
C ALA A 118 -16.70 -23.46 -7.07
N ARG A 119 -17.42 -23.01 -8.11
CA ARG A 119 -18.89 -22.81 -8.21
C ARG A 119 -19.67 -22.30 -6.98
N ARG A 120 -20.06 -21.01 -6.97
CA ARG A 120 -21.46 -20.59 -6.79
C ARG A 120 -21.73 -19.12 -7.16
N ASN A 121 -22.42 -18.96 -8.29
CA ASN A 121 -23.62 -18.14 -8.49
C ASN A 121 -23.70 -16.69 -7.92
N GLN A 122 -23.79 -15.75 -8.87
CA GLN A 122 -24.52 -14.48 -8.83
C GLN A 122 -24.02 -13.36 -7.90
N SER A 123 -23.33 -12.38 -8.48
CA SER A 123 -23.91 -11.08 -8.84
C SER A 123 -22.87 -10.24 -9.58
N LYS A 124 -23.27 -9.69 -10.74
CA LYS A 124 -22.43 -8.86 -11.63
C LYS A 124 -21.94 -7.60 -10.88
N PRO A 125 -20.73 -7.11 -11.16
CA PRO A 125 -20.52 -5.67 -11.27
C PRO A 125 -20.66 -5.27 -12.74
N SER A 126 -21.63 -4.39 -12.96
CA SER A 126 -21.90 -3.75 -14.25
C SER A 126 -20.73 -2.87 -14.67
N ILE A 127 -20.34 -2.96 -15.94
CA ILE A 127 -19.41 -2.02 -16.56
C ILE A 127 -20.21 -0.76 -16.94
N ALA A 128 -19.80 0.40 -16.45
CA ALA A 128 -20.33 1.68 -16.91
C ALA A 128 -19.38 2.20 -17.99
N VAL A 129 -19.85 2.20 -19.24
CA VAL A 129 -19.18 2.92 -20.33
C VAL A 129 -19.74 4.33 -20.33
N LEU A 130 -18.93 5.29 -19.90
CA LEU A 130 -19.24 6.70 -20.05
C LEU A 130 -18.70 7.19 -21.39
N PRO A 131 -19.47 7.99 -22.15
CA PRO A 131 -18.95 8.66 -23.33
C PRO A 131 -17.85 9.64 -22.88
N PHE A 132 -16.67 9.51 -23.48
CA PHE A 132 -15.55 10.39 -23.25
C PHE A 132 -15.85 11.78 -23.83
N SER A 133 -15.75 12.82 -23.01
CA SER A 133 -15.59 14.19 -23.49
C SER A 133 -14.14 14.59 -23.32
N ASN A 134 -13.47 14.77 -24.46
CA ASN A 134 -12.11 15.27 -24.59
C ASN A 134 -12.02 16.66 -23.93
N SER A 135 -11.29 16.75 -22.82
CA SER A 135 -10.98 18.03 -22.17
C SER A 135 -9.49 18.37 -22.28
N SER A 136 -8.88 18.04 -23.42
CA SER A 136 -7.62 18.66 -23.86
C SER A 136 -7.94 19.63 -24.97
N GLY A 137 -7.79 20.93 -24.71
CA GLY A 137 -7.86 21.98 -25.73
C GLY A 137 -6.62 21.98 -26.60
N ASP A 138 -6.46 20.93 -27.42
CA ASP A 138 -5.43 20.82 -28.45
C ASP A 138 -6.09 20.52 -29.81
N PRO A 139 -5.95 21.38 -30.83
CA PRO A 139 -6.71 21.30 -32.08
C PRO A 139 -6.22 20.27 -33.12
N GLU A 140 -5.37 19.29 -32.76
CA GLU A 140 -4.77 18.36 -33.75
C GLU A 140 -5.23 16.89 -33.68
N GLN A 141 -6.34 16.57 -33.03
CA GLN A 141 -6.89 15.19 -33.02
C GLN A 141 -8.31 15.10 -33.56
N ASP A 142 -8.49 15.54 -34.81
CA ASP A 142 -9.65 15.16 -35.61
C ASP A 142 -9.33 13.88 -36.41
N SER A 143 -10.25 12.93 -36.31
CA SER A 143 -10.46 11.83 -37.26
C SER A 143 -9.36 10.79 -37.45
N PHE A 144 -9.63 9.58 -36.98
CA PHE A 144 -9.57 8.42 -37.87
C PHE A 144 -10.47 7.29 -37.34
N CYS A 145 -11.78 7.44 -37.55
CA CYS A 145 -12.65 6.29 -37.75
C CYS A 145 -12.52 5.91 -39.23
N ASP A 146 -11.98 4.73 -39.52
CA ASP A 146 -12.20 4.07 -40.81
C ASP A 146 -12.46 2.59 -40.58
N GLY A 147 -13.54 2.11 -41.17
CA GLY A 147 -14.06 0.76 -41.00
C GLY A 147 -13.31 -0.26 -41.82
N VAL A 148 -13.39 -1.53 -41.42
CA VAL A 148 -13.03 -2.65 -42.29
C VAL A 148 -14.28 -3.49 -42.49
N THR A 149 -14.61 -3.61 -43.78
CA THR A 149 -15.62 -4.50 -44.39
C THR A 149 -15.31 -5.97 -44.10
#